data_AF-A0A963JGQ4-F1
#
_entry.id   AF-A0A963JGQ4-F1
#
_cell.length_a   1.000
_cell.length_b   1.000
_cell.length_c   1.000
_cell.angle_alpha   90.00
_cell.angle_beta   90.00
_cell.angle_gamma   90.00
#
_symmetry.space_group_name_H-M   'P 1'
#
loop_
_entity.id
_entity.type
_entity.pdbx_description
1 polymer ?
#
loop_
_entity_poly.entity_id
_entity_poly.type
_entity_poly.pdbx_seq_one_letter_code
_entity_poly.pdbx_strand_id
1 'polypeptide(L)'
;QAQHLVARQLALPAYEQVLKAAHTFNLLDARGAISVTERAAYIGRIRNLARSVAQGYLDSRARLGFPMAPRPWADEVLARLQAQHDRKAA
;
A
#
# COMPACT_ATOMS: atom_id res chain seq x y z
N GLN A 1 -13.32 2.69 -3.43
CA GLN A 1 -13.15 1.26 -3.75
C GLN A 1 -11.85 0.66 -3.19
N ALA A 2 -10.67 1.25 -3.43
CA ALA A 2 -9.39 0.67 -2.98
C ALA A 2 -9.32 0.39 -1.46
N GLN A 3 -9.76 1.32 -0.61
CA GLN A 3 -9.79 1.12 0.86
C GLN A 3 -10.64 -0.10 1.26
N HIS A 4 -11.78 -0.31 0.60
CA HIS A 4 -12.63 -1.48 0.84
C HIS A 4 -11.92 -2.79 0.47
N LEU A 5 -11.17 -2.80 -0.64
CA LEU A 5 -10.39 -3.98 -1.06
C LEU A 5 -9.23 -4.27 -0.09
N VAL A 6 -8.55 -3.22 0.41
CA VAL A 6 -7.52 -3.37 1.45
C VAL A 6 -8.11 -3.96 2.72
N ALA A 7 -9.28 -3.49 3.17
CA ALA A 7 -9.96 -4.03 4.36
C ALA A 7 -10.33 -5.52 4.21
N ARG A 8 -10.52 -5.98 2.98
CA ARG A 8 -10.78 -7.40 2.64
C ARG A 8 -9.51 -8.21 2.35
N GLN A 9 -8.32 -7.66 2.65
CA GLN A 9 -7.02 -8.28 2.40
C GLN A 9 -6.74 -8.59 0.92
N LEU A 10 -7.36 -7.85 0.00
CA LEU A 10 -7.18 -8.00 -1.45
C LEU A 10 -6.19 -6.95 -1.96
N ALA A 11 -4.90 -7.13 -1.64
CA ALA A 11 -3.86 -6.13 -1.92
C ALA A 11 -3.64 -5.88 -3.43
N LEU A 12 -3.59 -6.93 -4.27
CA LEU A 12 -3.36 -6.76 -5.71
C LEU A 12 -4.53 -6.05 -6.42
N PRO A 13 -5.81 -6.43 -6.21
CA PRO A 13 -6.93 -5.65 -6.74
C PRO A 13 -6.98 -4.21 -6.20
N ALA A 14 -6.60 -3.99 -4.94
CA ALA A 14 -6.52 -2.64 -4.38
C ALA A 14 -5.44 -1.79 -5.05
N TYR A 15 -4.30 -2.40 -5.42
CA TYR A 15 -3.22 -1.74 -6.16
C TYR A 15 -3.68 -1.23 -7.52
N GLU A 16 -4.45 -2.02 -8.27
CA GLU A 16 -5.03 -1.58 -9.55
C GLU A 16 -5.90 -0.32 -9.40
N GLN A 17 -6.62 -0.21 -8.29
CA GLN A 17 -7.42 1.00 -7.99
C GLN A 17 -6.55 2.22 -7.64
N VAL A 18 -5.39 2.00 -7.01
CA VAL A 18 -4.40 3.07 -6.79
C VAL A 18 -3.85 3.58 -8.12
N LEU A 19 -3.48 2.67 -9.03
CA LEU A 19 -2.97 3.04 -10.36
C LEU A 19 -3.98 3.87 -11.14
N LYS A 20 -5.25 3.46 -11.14
CA LYS A 20 -6.34 4.22 -11.75
C LYS A 20 -6.47 5.61 -11.13
N ALA A 21 -6.50 5.71 -9.80
CA ALA A 21 -6.60 6.99 -9.11
C ALA A 21 -5.42 7.93 -9.43
N ALA A 22 -4.19 7.40 -9.47
CA ALA A 22 -2.99 8.15 -9.83
C ALA A 22 -3.03 8.65 -11.27
N HIS A 23 -3.46 7.80 -12.21
CA HIS A 23 -3.59 8.19 -13.61
C HIS A 23 -4.69 9.26 -13.80
N THR A 24 -5.86 9.08 -13.19
CA THR A 24 -6.93 10.09 -13.24
C THR A 24 -6.49 11.41 -12.63
N PHE A 25 -5.75 11.38 -11.52
CA PHE A 25 -5.14 12.59 -10.95
C PHE A 25 -4.25 13.29 -11.96
N ASN A 26 -3.34 12.58 -12.65
CA ASN A 26 -2.46 13.18 -13.65
C ASN A 26 -3.25 13.83 -14.80
N LEU A 27 -4.36 13.23 -15.24
CA LEU A 27 -5.22 13.81 -16.27
C LEU A 27 -5.91 15.09 -15.81
N LEU A 28 -6.42 15.12 -14.58
CA LEU A 28 -7.05 16.32 -13.99
C LEU A 28 -6.02 17.44 -13.80
N ASP A 29 -4.83 17.06 -13.36
CA ASP A 29 -3.71 17.97 -13.12
C ASP A 29 -3.22 18.64 -14.39
N ALA A 30 -3.00 17.86 -15.45
CA ALA A 30 -2.59 18.36 -16.75
C ALA A 30 -3.65 19.26 -17.40
N ARG A 31 -4.93 19.04 -17.10
CA ARG A 31 -6.03 19.89 -17.55
C ARG A 31 -6.19 21.19 -16.76
N GLY A 32 -5.42 21.39 -15.69
CA GLY A 32 -5.59 22.54 -14.80
C GLY A 32 -6.93 22.52 -14.04
N ALA A 33 -7.57 21.35 -13.94
CA ALA A 33 -8.88 21.20 -13.28
C ALA A 33 -8.78 21.09 -11.75
N ILE A 34 -7.56 21.16 -11.20
CA ILE A 34 -7.29 21.13 -9.76
C ILE A 34 -6.37 22.28 -9.36
N SER A 35 -6.69 22.92 -8.25
CA SER A 35 -5.88 23.99 -7.64
C SER A 35 -4.61 23.45 -6.97
N VAL A 36 -3.69 24.36 -6.64
CA VAL A 36 -2.44 24.02 -5.95
C VAL A 36 -2.70 23.36 -4.57
N THR A 37 -3.71 23.83 -3.84
CA THR A 37 -4.09 23.26 -2.54
C THR A 37 -4.71 21.87 -2.70
N GLU A 38 -5.59 21.68 -3.68
CA GLU A 38 -6.19 20.39 -3.99
C GLU A 38 -5.15 19.36 -4.44
N ARG A 39 -4.17 19.77 -5.23
CA ARG A 39 -3.07 18.91 -5.70
C ARG A 39 -2.35 18.24 -4.53
N ALA A 40 -1.96 19.01 -3.52
CA ALA A 40 -1.29 18.47 -2.34
C ALA A 40 -2.18 17.44 -1.59
N ALA A 41 -3.47 17.73 -1.46
CA ALA A 41 -4.43 16.83 -0.83
C ALA A 41 -4.63 15.53 -1.62
N TYR A 42 -4.76 15.58 -2.96
CA TYR A 42 -4.86 14.39 -3.81
C TYR A 42 -3.63 13.51 -3.71
N ILE A 43 -2.43 14.10 -3.78
CA ILE A 43 -1.16 13.38 -3.62
C ILE A 43 -1.11 12.68 -2.25
N GLY A 44 -1.50 13.37 -1.19
CA GLY A 44 -1.59 12.80 0.15
C GLY A 44 -2.52 11.59 0.22
N ARG A 45 -3.73 11.70 -0.34
CA ARG A 45 -4.71 10.59 -0.40
C ARG A 45 -4.17 9.39 -1.16
N ILE A 46 -3.62 9.60 -2.36
CA ILE A 46 -3.05 8.52 -3.19
C ILE A 46 -1.89 7.84 -2.47
N ARG A 47 -0.99 8.62 -1.85
CA ARG A 47 0.14 8.10 -1.08
C ARG A 47 -0.29 7.25 0.10
N ASN A 48 -1.26 7.71 0.88
CA ASN A 48 -1.76 6.97 2.04
C ASN A 48 -2.42 5.64 1.62
N LEU A 49 -3.14 5.65 0.51
CA LEU A 49 -3.72 4.45 -0.05
C LEU A 49 -2.64 3.47 -0.54
N ALA A 50 -1.64 3.96 -1.28
CA ALA A 50 -0.52 3.16 -1.74
C ALA A 50 0.25 2.50 -0.58
N ARG A 51 0.49 3.25 0.52
CA ARG A 51 1.10 2.70 1.75
C ARG A 51 0.27 1.57 2.35
N SER A 52 -1.05 1.74 2.41
CA SER A 52 -1.95 0.73 2.95
C SER A 52 -1.96 -0.54 2.11
N VAL A 53 -1.94 -0.39 0.78
CA VAL A 53 -1.82 -1.52 -0.16
C VAL A 53 -0.47 -2.23 -0.01
N ALA A 54 0.63 -1.48 0.09
CA ALA A 54 1.96 -2.04 0.27
C ALA A 54 2.08 -2.85 1.57
N GLN A 55 1.53 -2.33 2.68
CA GLN A 55 1.48 -3.06 3.94
C GLN A 55 0.63 -4.34 3.79
N GLY A 56 -0.57 -4.25 3.21
CA GLY A 56 -1.42 -5.43 3.01
C GLY A 56 -0.76 -6.50 2.12
N TYR A 57 0.03 -6.09 1.12
CA TYR A 57 0.82 -7.02 0.32
C TYR A 57 1.93 -7.67 1.14
N LEU A 58 2.71 -6.88 1.89
CA LEU A 58 3.77 -7.37 2.77
C LEU A 58 3.23 -8.41 3.76
N ASP A 59 2.10 -8.12 4.42
CA ASP A 59 1.46 -9.02 5.37
C ASP A 59 0.99 -10.31 4.68
N SER A 60 0.45 -10.20 3.45
CA SER A 60 0.08 -11.38 2.65
C SER A 60 1.29 -12.25 2.31
N ARG A 61 2.45 -11.66 2.03
CA ARG A 61 3.68 -12.39 1.75
C ARG A 61 4.26 -13.02 3.02
N ALA A 62 4.19 -12.32 4.14
CA ALA A 62 4.62 -12.81 5.44
C ALA A 62 3.80 -14.03 5.90
N ARG A 63 2.47 -14.01 5.72
CA ARG A 63 1.59 -15.18 5.99
C ARG A 63 1.96 -16.43 5.20
N LEU A 64 2.55 -16.25 4.01
CA LEU A 64 3.02 -17.35 3.17
C LEU A 64 4.50 -17.71 3.44
N GLY A 65 5.17 -17.03 4.36
CA GLY A 65 6.60 -17.25 4.64
C GLY A 65 7.53 -16.82 3.52
N PHE A 66 7.13 -15.84 2.70
CA PHE A 66 7.91 -15.32 1.55
C PHE A 66 8.44 -16.41 0.59
N PRO A 67 7.58 -17.19 -0.09
CA PRO A 67 8.00 -18.37 -0.86
C PRO A 67 8.86 -18.06 -2.09
N MET A 68 8.98 -16.78 -2.49
CA MET A 68 9.78 -16.33 -3.62
C MET A 68 11.10 -15.65 -3.18
N ALA A 69 11.36 -15.54 -1.88
CA ALA A 69 12.57 -14.91 -1.37
C ALA A 69 13.57 -15.98 -0.88
N PRO A 70 14.89 -15.73 -0.99
CA PRO A 70 15.90 -16.57 -0.34
C PRO A 70 15.63 -16.72 1.16
N ARG A 71 15.81 -17.94 1.70
CA ARG A 71 15.50 -18.25 3.11
C ARG A 71 16.17 -17.29 4.11
N PRO A 72 17.46 -16.92 3.97
CA PRO A 72 18.10 -16.00 4.90
C PRO A 72 17.38 -14.64 4.98
N TRP A 73 16.91 -14.11 3.85
CA TRP A 73 16.23 -12.80 3.80
C TRP A 73 14.79 -12.90 4.30
N ALA A 74 14.11 -14.02 3.98
CA ALA A 74 12.76 -14.28 4.47
C ALA A 74 12.73 -14.35 6.00
N ASP A 75 13.65 -15.13 6.59
CA ASP A 75 13.72 -15.35 8.03
C ASP A 75 14.07 -14.05 8.78
N GLU A 76 15.01 -13.25 8.25
CA GLU A 76 15.36 -11.92 8.77
C GLU A 76 14.15 -10.97 8.82
N VAL A 77 13.38 -10.90 7.73
CA VAL A 77 12.21 -10.01 7.64
C VAL A 77 11.08 -10.49 8.54
N LEU A 78 10.82 -11.80 8.59
CA LEU A 78 9.80 -12.37 9.48
C LEU A 78 10.12 -12.07 10.95
N ALA A 79 11.38 -12.22 11.37
CA ALA A 79 11.82 -11.88 12.72
C ALA A 79 11.60 -10.39 13.03
N ARG A 80 11.92 -9.49 12.08
CA ARG A 80 11.66 -8.04 12.23
C ARG A 80 10.18 -7.71 12.36
N LEU A 81 9.34 -8.34 11.53
CA LEU A 81 7.89 -8.12 11.57
C LEU A 81 7.29 -8.61 12.88
N GLN A 82 7.74 -9.77 13.38
CA GLN A 82 7.32 -10.29 14.68
C GLN A 82 7.69 -9.31 15.81
N ALA A 83 8.95 -8.86 15.85
CA ALA A 83 9.39 -7.89 16.85
C ALA A 83 8.60 -6.55 16.77
N GLN A 84 8.21 -6.11 15.57
CA GLN A 84 7.36 -4.93 15.41
C GLN A 84 5.93 -5.16 15.90
N HIS A 85 5.37 -6.35 15.72
CA HIS A 85 4.06 -6.71 16.24
C HIS A 85 4.08 -6.78 17.77
N ASP A 86 5.08 -7.42 18.35
CA ASP A 86 5.22 -7.55 19.81
C ASP A 86 5.36 -6.16 20.47
N ARG A 87 6.15 -5.26 19.87
CA ARG A 87 6.28 -3.86 20.33
C ARG A 87 5.00 -3.04 20.23
N LYS A 88 4.08 -3.38 19.32
CA LYS A 88 2.78 -2.69 19.19
C LYS A 88 1.72 -3.26 20.14
N ALA A 89 1.92 -4.48 20.62
CA ALA A 89 1.00 -5.17 21.53
C ALA A 89 1.29 -4.88 23.01
N ALA A 90 2.53 -4.49 23.33
CA ALA A 90 2.95 -3.96 24.64
C ALA A 90 2.62 -2.47 24.76
#